data_AF-A0A2H3JLU4-F1
#
_entry.id   AF-A0A2H3JLU4-F1
#
_cell.length_a   1.000
_cell.length_b   1.000
_cell.length_c   1.000
_cell.angle_alpha   90.00
_cell.angle_beta   90.00
_cell.angle_gamma   90.00
#
_symmetry.space_group_name_H-M   'P 1'
#
loop_
_entity.id
_entity.type
_entity.pdbx_description
1 polymer ?
#
loop_
_entity_poly.entity_id
_entity_poly.type
_entity_poly.pdbx_seq_one_letter_code
_entity_poly.pdbx_strand_id
1 'polypeptide(L)'
;MTIYYTLTFMLLVAEMATFCVIVAPLPHAARKRLLRFLSESPIVAKVAYGIKIAFIFVGILFLDAFQRMLRVTAEADLAKNSGSGMQDVRSETNFAARKFYSQRNTYLTGFCLFLSLVLTRTFYILLDLIHTQEEYAKLKQETAKSSRGKIASEEQAKQIEELKKKLAASEEKVRDYDIVKKQAEQNAKEYDRLATELNAANGNVSNKKAD
;
A
#
# COMPACT_ATOMS: atom_id res chain seq x y z
N MET A 1 22.03 23.41 -36.53
CA MET A 1 22.27 23.02 -35.13
C MET A 1 22.98 21.69 -35.13
N THR A 2 24.01 21.53 -34.31
CA THR A 2 24.77 20.30 -34.26
C THR A 2 23.92 19.12 -33.75
N ILE A 3 24.15 17.93 -34.32
CA ILE A 3 23.34 16.72 -34.12
C ILE A 3 23.17 16.39 -32.62
N TYR A 4 24.22 16.58 -31.83
CA TYR A 4 24.21 16.32 -30.39
C TYR A 4 23.20 17.19 -29.62
N TYR A 5 23.01 18.47 -29.98
CA TYR A 5 22.01 19.32 -29.32
C TYR A 5 20.56 18.98 -29.71
N THR A 6 20.37 18.39 -30.88
CA THR A 6 19.05 17.89 -31.30
C THR A 6 18.71 16.63 -30.52
N LEU A 7 19.70 15.77 -30.28
CA LEU A 7 19.56 14.58 -29.46
C LEU A 7 19.25 14.93 -27.99
N THR A 8 19.95 15.90 -27.40
CA THR A 8 19.64 16.37 -26.03
C THR A 8 18.26 17.01 -25.94
N PHE A 9 17.81 17.72 -26.98
CA PHE A 9 16.44 18.25 -27.02
C PHE A 9 15.39 17.13 -27.04
N MET A 10 15.57 16.10 -27.88
CA MET A 10 14.66 14.95 -27.91
C MET A 10 14.64 14.21 -26.56
N LEU A 11 15.81 14.08 -25.93
CA LEU A 11 15.93 13.49 -24.60
C LEU A 11 15.17 14.33 -23.56
N LEU A 12 15.34 15.65 -23.56
CA LEU A 12 14.60 16.57 -22.68
C LEU A 12 13.07 16.42 -22.85
N VAL A 13 12.58 16.37 -24.09
CA VAL A 13 11.14 16.19 -24.35
C VAL A 13 10.65 14.85 -23.81
N ALA A 14 11.43 13.78 -23.99
CA ALA A 14 11.09 12.46 -23.45
C ALA A 14 11.10 12.44 -21.91
N GLU A 15 12.07 13.09 -21.28
CA GLU A 15 12.14 13.23 -19.82
C GLU A 15 10.96 14.06 -19.29
N MET A 16 10.58 15.16 -19.95
CA MET A 16 9.40 15.96 -19.60
C MET A 16 8.11 15.16 -19.69
N ALA A 17 7.91 14.42 -20.78
CA ALA A 17 6.73 13.58 -20.96
C ALA A 17 6.67 12.49 -19.86
N THR A 18 7.80 11.84 -19.58
CA THR A 18 7.90 10.82 -18.52
C THR A 18 7.62 11.41 -17.15
N PHE A 19 8.17 12.59 -16.85
CA PHE A 19 7.94 13.30 -15.60
C PHE A 19 6.45 13.65 -15.42
N CYS A 20 5.81 14.19 -16.46
CA CYS A 20 4.37 14.48 -16.43
C CYS A 20 3.54 13.22 -16.17
N VAL A 21 3.88 12.09 -16.81
CA VAL A 21 3.18 10.80 -16.59
C VAL A 21 3.36 10.29 -15.16
N ILE A 22 4.55 10.41 -14.58
CA ILE A 22 4.85 9.95 -13.21
C ILE A 22 4.18 10.86 -12.16
N VAL A 23 4.22 12.17 -12.36
CA VAL A 23 3.67 13.17 -11.42
C VAL A 23 2.15 13.27 -11.50
N ALA A 24 1.55 12.94 -12.65
CA ALA A 24 0.10 12.96 -12.82
C ALA A 24 -0.60 12.27 -11.62
N PRO A 25 -1.70 12.87 -11.11
CA PRO A 25 -2.48 12.29 -10.02
C PRO A 25 -3.24 11.07 -10.54
N LEU A 26 -2.55 9.95 -10.67
CA LEU A 26 -3.13 8.67 -11.05
C LEU A 26 -3.81 8.03 -9.82
N PRO A 27 -5.00 7.43 -9.98
CA PRO A 27 -5.66 6.70 -8.90
C PRO A 27 -4.73 5.59 -8.37
N HIS A 28 -4.73 5.38 -7.05
CA HIS A 28 -3.77 4.52 -6.34
C HIS A 28 -3.61 3.13 -6.96
N ALA A 29 -4.69 2.52 -7.47
CA ALA A 29 -4.63 1.22 -8.14
C ALA A 29 -3.86 1.26 -9.47
N ALA A 30 -4.04 2.31 -10.27
CA ALA A 30 -3.34 2.49 -11.53
C ALA A 30 -1.85 2.80 -11.28
N ARG A 31 -1.56 3.69 -10.33
CA ARG A 31 -0.19 4.02 -9.91
C ARG A 31 0.57 2.79 -9.40
N LYS A 32 -0.08 1.96 -8.59
CA LYS A 32 0.46 0.67 -8.13
C LYS A 32 0.71 -0.28 -9.29
N ARG A 33 -0.23 -0.43 -10.23
CA ARG A 33 -0.05 -1.34 -11.38
C ARG A 33 1.07 -0.87 -12.30
N LEU A 34 1.17 0.43 -12.57
CA LEU A 34 2.23 1.04 -13.37
C LEU A 34 3.60 0.83 -12.74
N LEU A 35 3.73 1.11 -11.44
CA LEU A 35 5.02 1.01 -10.75
C LEU A 35 5.40 -0.40 -10.35
N ARG A 36 4.44 -1.28 -10.12
CA ARG A 36 4.73 -2.71 -9.97
C ARG A 36 5.17 -3.32 -11.29
N PHE A 37 4.54 -2.95 -12.41
CA PHE A 37 5.05 -3.30 -13.73
C PHE A 37 6.43 -2.69 -14.01
N LEU A 38 6.67 -1.46 -13.55
CA LEU A 38 7.99 -0.82 -13.61
C LEU A 38 9.01 -1.44 -12.64
N SER A 39 8.62 -2.01 -11.50
CA SER A 39 9.59 -2.51 -10.52
C SER A 39 9.89 -4.00 -10.70
N GLU A 40 8.89 -4.78 -11.11
CA GLU A 40 8.96 -6.24 -11.22
C GLU A 40 9.47 -6.68 -12.61
N SER A 41 9.40 -5.80 -13.62
CA SER A 41 9.91 -6.10 -14.96
C SER A 41 11.44 -6.00 -15.01
N PRO A 42 12.17 -7.07 -15.42
CA PRO A 42 13.63 -7.04 -15.59
C PRO A 42 14.08 -6.04 -16.66
N ILE A 43 13.15 -5.59 -17.51
CA ILE A 43 13.37 -4.53 -18.50
C ILE A 43 13.65 -3.21 -17.79
N VAL A 44 12.99 -2.93 -16.67
CA VAL A 44 13.12 -1.63 -16.01
C VAL A 44 14.41 -1.54 -15.20
N ALA A 45 14.91 -2.64 -14.65
CA ALA A 45 16.26 -2.66 -14.07
C ALA A 45 17.32 -2.24 -15.12
N LYS A 46 17.16 -2.72 -16.37
CA LYS A 46 18.01 -2.32 -17.50
C LYS A 46 17.75 -0.87 -17.92
N VAL A 47 16.50 -0.41 -17.93
CA VAL A 47 16.15 0.98 -18.23
C VAL A 47 16.69 1.94 -17.18
N ALA A 48 16.62 1.61 -15.88
CA ALA A 48 17.17 2.41 -14.80
C ALA A 48 18.70 2.51 -14.90
N TYR A 49 19.37 1.42 -15.30
CA TYR A 49 20.80 1.46 -15.62
C TYR A 49 21.08 2.34 -16.85
N GLY A 50 20.24 2.24 -17.89
CA GLY A 50 20.29 3.12 -19.07
C GLY A 50 20.11 4.60 -18.73
N ILE A 51 19.17 4.94 -17.83
CA ILE A 51 18.95 6.30 -17.33
C ILE A 51 20.18 6.81 -16.57
N LYS A 52 20.81 5.98 -15.74
CA LYS A 52 22.07 6.34 -15.05
C LYS A 52 23.20 6.63 -16.04
N ILE A 53 23.34 5.83 -17.08
CA ILE A 53 24.35 6.06 -18.14
C ILE A 53 24.01 7.35 -18.90
N ALA A 54 22.74 7.54 -19.28
CA ALA A 54 22.28 8.75 -19.95
C ALA A 54 22.54 10.01 -19.10
N PHE A 55 22.36 9.93 -17.78
CA PHE A 55 22.66 11.01 -16.86
C PHE A 55 24.14 11.41 -16.88
N ILE A 56 25.06 10.44 -16.84
CA ILE A 56 26.50 10.70 -16.96
C ILE A 56 26.82 11.34 -18.31
N PHE A 57 26.22 10.84 -19.39
CA PHE A 57 26.44 11.38 -20.74
C PHE A 57 25.95 12.83 -20.89
N VAL A 58 24.75 13.13 -20.37
CA VAL A 58 24.20 14.50 -20.33
C VAL A 58 25.07 15.40 -19.43
N GLY A 59 25.59 14.87 -18.32
CA GLY A 59 26.56 15.56 -17.46
C GLY A 59 27.85 15.97 -18.21
N ILE A 60 28.42 15.05 -18.99
CA ILE A 60 29.60 15.32 -19.81
C ILE A 60 29.29 16.38 -20.88
N LEU A 61 28.16 16.25 -21.57
CA LEU A 61 27.72 17.23 -22.58
C LEU A 61 27.46 18.61 -21.97
N PHE A 62 26.92 18.66 -20.75
CA PHE A 62 26.73 19.89 -20.02
C PHE A 62 28.07 20.55 -19.68
N LEU A 63 29.04 19.78 -19.18
CA LEU A 63 30.38 20.31 -18.88
C LEU A 63 31.09 20.81 -20.15
N ASP A 64 31.00 20.09 -21.28
CA ASP A 64 31.53 20.55 -22.57
C ASP A 64 30.85 21.84 -23.02
N ALA A 65 29.52 21.89 -23.00
CA ALA A 65 28.76 23.08 -23.38
C ALA A 65 29.06 24.27 -22.44
N PHE A 66 29.23 24.02 -21.15
CA PHE A 66 29.57 25.03 -20.15
C PHE A 66 30.99 25.57 -20.35
N GLN A 67 31.98 24.70 -20.54
CA GLN A 67 33.35 25.11 -20.86
C GLN A 67 33.41 25.91 -22.16
N ARG A 68 32.70 25.48 -23.20
CA ARG A 68 32.59 26.22 -24.47
C ARG A 68 31.93 27.58 -24.27
N MET A 69 30.86 27.67 -23.49
CA MET A 69 30.19 28.93 -23.18
C MET A 69 31.12 29.89 -22.42
N LEU A 70 31.85 29.41 -21.42
CA LEU A 70 32.82 30.21 -20.68
C LEU A 70 33.93 30.74 -21.59
N ARG A 71 34.50 29.86 -22.44
CA ARG A 71 35.53 30.24 -23.41
C ARG A 71 35.02 31.30 -24.40
N VAL A 72 33.86 31.09 -25.02
CA VAL A 72 33.26 32.05 -25.95
C VAL A 72 32.91 33.37 -25.25
N THR A 73 32.51 33.32 -23.98
CA THR A 73 32.22 34.54 -23.21
C THR A 73 33.50 35.31 -22.89
N ALA A 74 34.57 34.63 -22.49
CA ALA A 74 35.88 35.24 -22.23
C ALA A 74 36.49 35.84 -23.50
N GLU A 75 36.40 35.14 -24.64
CA GLU A 75 36.83 35.66 -25.94
C GLU A 75 35.99 36.90 -26.34
N ALA A 76 34.70 36.98 -25.96
CA ALA A 76 33.84 38.15 -26.20
C ALA A 76 34.27 39.36 -25.38
N ASP A 77 34.57 39.13 -24.10
CA ASP A 77 34.90 40.20 -23.16
C ASP A 77 36.32 40.73 -23.40
N LEU A 78 37.26 39.87 -23.81
CA LEU A 78 38.59 40.29 -24.29
C LEU A 78 38.48 41.12 -25.55
N ALA A 79 37.68 40.71 -26.54
CA ALA A 79 37.47 41.50 -27.76
C ALA A 79 36.88 42.89 -27.47
N LYS A 80 35.98 43.00 -26.49
CA LYS A 80 35.44 44.29 -26.02
C LYS A 80 36.45 45.15 -25.26
N ASN A 81 37.31 44.56 -24.44
CA ASN A 81 38.28 45.29 -23.61
C ASN A 81 39.59 45.63 -24.34
N SER A 82 39.96 44.91 -25.40
CA SER A 82 41.25 45.09 -26.09
C SER A 82 41.30 46.25 -27.09
N GLY A 83 40.27 47.08 -27.21
CA GLY A 83 40.35 48.39 -27.89
C GLY A 83 40.88 48.39 -29.33
N SER A 84 40.79 47.27 -30.06
CA SER A 84 41.26 47.17 -31.45
C SER A 84 40.29 47.90 -32.38
N GLY A 85 40.67 49.14 -32.75
CA GLY A 85 39.90 50.12 -33.50
C GLY A 85 39.58 49.81 -34.97
N MET A 86 39.18 48.57 -35.29
CA MET A 86 38.50 48.25 -36.56
C MET A 86 37.70 46.95 -36.40
N GLN A 87 36.81 46.87 -35.41
CA GLN A 87 35.83 45.78 -35.36
C GLN A 87 34.70 46.08 -36.35
N ASP A 88 34.84 45.55 -37.55
CA ASP A 88 33.78 45.49 -38.57
C ASP A 88 32.46 45.07 -37.90
N VAL A 89 31.35 45.79 -38.15
CA VAL A 89 30.01 45.50 -37.59
C VAL A 89 29.61 44.04 -37.85
N ARG A 90 30.12 43.43 -38.93
CA ARG A 90 29.95 42.00 -39.22
C ARG A 90 30.63 41.10 -38.19
N SER A 91 31.80 41.48 -37.67
CA SER A 91 32.56 40.70 -36.68
C SER A 91 31.89 40.74 -35.30
N GLU A 92 31.40 41.90 -34.86
CA GLU A 92 30.62 42.02 -33.61
C GLU A 92 29.31 41.24 -33.67
N THR A 93 28.60 41.32 -34.81
CA THR A 93 27.35 40.58 -35.02
C THR A 93 27.59 39.07 -35.00
N ASN A 94 28.69 38.59 -35.60
CA ASN A 94 29.08 37.17 -35.54
C ASN A 94 29.45 36.72 -34.12
N PHE A 95 30.10 37.58 -33.34
CA PHE A 95 30.49 37.28 -31.97
C PHE A 95 29.27 37.18 -31.04
N ALA A 96 28.37 38.15 -31.15
CA ALA A 96 27.10 38.15 -30.42
C ALA A 96 26.28 36.90 -30.74
N ALA A 97 26.17 36.52 -32.02
CA ALA A 97 25.48 35.30 -32.44
C ALA A 97 26.09 34.03 -31.80
N ARG A 98 27.42 33.90 -31.79
CA ARG A 98 28.11 32.76 -31.16
C ARG A 98 27.86 32.68 -29.65
N LYS A 99 27.79 33.82 -28.96
CA LYS A 99 27.46 33.90 -27.54
C LYS A 99 26.02 33.45 -27.26
N PHE A 100 25.04 33.90 -28.04
CA PHE A 100 23.66 33.44 -27.90
C PHE A 100 23.51 31.94 -28.16
N TYR A 101 24.23 31.41 -29.16
CA TYR A 101 24.21 29.96 -29.43
C TYR A 101 24.82 29.15 -28.30
N SER A 102 25.97 29.54 -27.76
CA SER A 102 26.59 28.80 -26.65
C SER A 102 25.74 28.87 -25.38
N GLN A 103 25.19 30.04 -25.03
CA GLN A 103 24.29 30.21 -23.88
C GLN A 103 23.05 29.32 -23.95
N ARG A 104 22.31 29.37 -25.07
CA ARG A 104 21.10 28.56 -25.24
C ARG A 104 21.40 27.07 -25.15
N ASN A 105 22.53 26.63 -25.72
CA ASN A 105 22.91 25.23 -25.71
C ASN A 105 23.30 24.77 -24.29
N THR A 106 24.00 25.60 -23.52
CA THR A 106 24.30 25.33 -22.10
C THR A 106 23.02 25.24 -21.27
N TYR A 107 22.07 26.16 -21.47
CA TYR A 107 20.78 26.11 -20.78
C TYR A 107 19.98 24.85 -21.16
N LEU A 108 19.94 24.50 -22.45
CA LEU A 108 19.26 23.29 -22.91
C LEU A 108 19.82 22.04 -22.22
N THR A 109 21.15 21.89 -22.19
CA THR A 109 21.80 20.76 -21.49
C THR A 109 21.62 20.82 -19.98
N GLY A 110 21.59 22.01 -19.38
CA GLY A 110 21.42 22.21 -17.95
C GLY A 110 20.01 21.87 -17.47
N PHE A 111 18.98 22.27 -18.23
CA PHE A 111 17.60 21.90 -17.94
C PHE A 111 17.37 20.40 -18.05
N CYS A 112 17.98 19.76 -19.05
CA CYS A 112 17.94 18.31 -19.19
C CYS A 112 18.56 17.61 -17.98
N LEU A 113 19.76 18.01 -17.57
CA LEU A 113 20.42 17.46 -16.37
C LEU A 113 19.56 17.65 -15.11
N PHE A 114 19.03 18.86 -14.91
CA PHE A 114 18.16 19.17 -13.77
C PHE A 114 16.90 18.28 -13.77
N LEU A 115 16.23 18.17 -14.90
CA LEU A 115 15.00 17.39 -15.01
C LEU A 115 15.27 15.90 -14.82
N SER A 116 16.39 15.40 -15.30
CA SER A 116 16.86 14.02 -15.08
C SER A 116 17.08 13.70 -13.59
N LEU A 117 17.67 14.64 -12.85
CA LEU A 117 17.86 14.52 -11.39
C LEU A 117 16.52 14.51 -10.66
N VAL A 118 15.64 15.46 -10.98
CA VAL A 118 14.29 15.55 -10.38
C VAL A 118 13.51 14.27 -10.68
N LEU A 119 13.51 13.79 -11.91
CA LEU A 119 12.83 12.56 -12.31
C LEU A 119 13.33 11.36 -11.51
N THR A 120 14.66 11.20 -11.37
CA THR A 120 15.26 10.13 -10.57
C THR A 120 14.81 10.21 -9.12
N ARG A 121 14.87 11.39 -8.50
CA ARG A 121 14.46 11.59 -7.11
C ARG A 121 12.97 11.32 -6.91
N THR A 122 12.12 11.86 -7.79
CA THR A 122 10.67 11.65 -7.75
C THR A 122 10.32 10.18 -7.90
N PHE A 123 11.00 9.45 -8.79
CA PHE A 123 10.78 8.01 -8.98
C PHE A 123 11.02 7.21 -7.70
N TYR A 124 12.14 7.44 -7.02
CA TYR A 124 12.45 6.76 -5.75
C TYR A 124 11.46 7.12 -4.64
N ILE A 125 11.13 8.40 -4.48
CA ILE A 125 10.12 8.83 -3.49
C ILE A 125 8.78 8.15 -3.74
N LEU A 126 8.40 7.99 -5.02
CA LEU A 126 7.13 7.34 -5.36
C LEU A 126 7.16 5.84 -5.03
N LEU A 127 8.27 5.15 -5.29
CA LEU A 127 8.45 3.76 -4.88
C LEU A 127 8.36 3.58 -3.37
N ASP A 128 9.09 4.41 -2.61
CA ASP A 128 9.06 4.39 -1.15
C ASP A 128 7.64 4.65 -0.62
N LEU A 129 6.93 5.64 -1.19
CA LEU A 129 5.54 5.94 -0.82
C LEU A 129 4.62 4.73 -1.02
N ILE A 130 4.79 3.97 -2.11
CA ILE A 130 3.99 2.76 -2.36
C ILE A 130 4.34 1.67 -1.35
N HIS A 131 5.63 1.41 -1.10
CA HIS A 131 6.06 0.41 -0.14
C HIS A 131 5.50 0.71 1.26
N THR A 132 5.62 1.97 1.71
CA THR A 132 5.04 2.41 2.99
C THR A 132 3.52 2.25 3.01
N GLN A 133 2.82 2.57 1.91
CA GLN A 133 1.37 2.35 1.83
C GLN A 133 0.98 0.86 1.91
N GLU A 134 1.77 -0.03 1.30
CA GLU A 134 1.55 -1.47 1.36
C GLU A 134 1.79 -2.04 2.76
N GLU A 135 2.88 -1.63 3.42
CA GLU A 135 3.14 -1.98 4.81
C GLU A 135 2.01 -1.50 5.71
N TYR A 136 1.60 -0.23 5.57
CA TYR A 136 0.50 0.31 6.35
C TYR A 136 -0.82 -0.44 6.13
N ALA A 137 -1.13 -0.82 4.89
CA ALA A 137 -2.31 -1.62 4.57
C ALA A 137 -2.24 -3.03 5.19
N LYS A 138 -1.08 -3.69 5.16
CA LYS A 138 -0.84 -4.99 5.79
C LYS A 138 -1.00 -4.89 7.32
N LEU A 139 -0.33 -3.94 7.95
CA LEU A 139 -0.43 -3.66 9.40
C LEU A 139 -1.87 -3.37 9.83
N LYS A 140 -2.61 -2.57 9.06
CA LYS A 140 -4.02 -2.29 9.33
C LYS A 140 -4.87 -3.56 9.22
N GLN A 141 -4.62 -4.42 8.25
CA GLN A 141 -5.33 -5.69 8.09
C GLN A 141 -4.99 -6.68 9.21
N GLU A 142 -3.72 -6.78 9.62
CA GLU A 142 -3.28 -7.61 10.74
C GLU A 142 -3.86 -7.12 12.06
N THR A 143 -3.89 -5.81 12.28
CA THR A 143 -4.51 -5.21 13.47
C THR A 143 -6.02 -5.47 13.47
N ALA A 144 -6.71 -5.35 12.34
CA ALA A 144 -8.13 -5.67 12.20
C ALA A 144 -8.43 -7.16 12.42
N LYS A 145 -7.54 -8.06 11.97
CA LYS A 145 -7.65 -9.50 12.23
C LYS A 145 -7.37 -9.85 13.69
N SER A 146 -6.38 -9.23 14.31
CA SER A 146 -6.00 -9.42 15.71
C SER A 146 -7.07 -8.89 16.67
N SER A 147 -7.63 -7.71 16.37
CA SER A 147 -8.74 -7.14 17.15
C SER A 147 -10.02 -7.95 17.01
N ARG A 148 -10.42 -8.39 15.80
CA ARG A 148 -11.56 -9.32 15.66
C ARG A 148 -11.29 -10.68 16.30
N GLY A 149 -10.09 -11.22 16.20
CA GLY A 149 -9.71 -12.51 16.77
C GLY A 149 -9.71 -12.52 18.30
N LYS A 150 -9.20 -11.45 18.94
CA LYS A 150 -9.24 -11.30 20.39
C LYS A 150 -10.65 -11.06 20.92
N ILE A 151 -11.41 -10.16 20.30
CA ILE A 151 -12.79 -9.84 20.74
C ILE A 151 -13.70 -11.05 20.56
N ALA A 152 -13.62 -11.75 19.42
CA ALA A 152 -14.42 -12.95 19.19
C ALA A 152 -14.03 -14.10 20.15
N SER A 153 -12.74 -14.28 20.45
CA SER A 153 -12.27 -15.36 21.33
C SER A 153 -12.68 -15.17 22.79
N GLU A 154 -12.50 -13.97 23.35
CA GLU A 154 -12.87 -13.71 24.75
C GLU A 154 -14.39 -13.75 24.97
N GLU A 155 -15.17 -13.22 24.04
CA GLU A 155 -16.63 -13.20 24.16
C GLU A 155 -17.24 -14.58 23.93
N GLN A 156 -16.71 -15.36 22.97
CA GLN A 156 -17.12 -16.76 22.79
C GLN A 156 -16.72 -17.63 23.98
N ALA A 157 -15.54 -17.43 24.57
CA ALA A 157 -15.11 -18.19 25.74
C ALA A 157 -16.05 -17.97 26.94
N LYS A 158 -16.45 -16.72 27.22
CA LYS A 158 -17.41 -16.38 28.28
C LYS A 158 -18.79 -16.97 28.02
N GLN A 159 -19.28 -16.90 26.78
CA GLN A 159 -20.58 -17.47 26.41
C GLN A 159 -20.57 -19.00 26.54
N ILE A 160 -19.48 -19.67 26.15
CA ILE A 160 -19.33 -21.13 26.29
C ILE A 160 -19.33 -21.53 27.77
N GLU A 161 -18.66 -20.77 28.63
CA GLU A 161 -18.65 -21.03 30.08
C GLU A 161 -20.04 -20.84 30.71
N GLU A 162 -20.74 -19.76 30.37
CA GLU A 162 -22.10 -19.50 30.85
C GLU A 162 -23.09 -20.55 30.37
N LEU A 163 -23.01 -20.96 29.09
CA LEU A 163 -23.85 -22.00 28.53
C LEU A 163 -23.59 -23.36 29.18
N LYS A 164 -22.32 -23.72 29.46
CA LYS A 164 -21.99 -24.95 30.21
C LYS A 164 -22.59 -24.93 31.61
N LYS A 165 -22.52 -23.79 32.30
CA LYS A 165 -23.10 -23.65 33.65
C LYS A 165 -24.62 -23.77 33.64
N LYS A 166 -25.30 -23.19 32.64
CA LYS A 166 -26.75 -23.35 32.44
C LYS A 166 -27.12 -24.78 32.09
N LEU A 167 -26.32 -25.46 31.29
CA LEU A 167 -26.54 -26.86 30.92
C LEU A 167 -26.46 -27.76 32.16
N ALA A 168 -25.40 -27.63 32.96
CA ALA A 168 -25.22 -28.39 34.21
C ALA A 168 -26.38 -28.15 35.19
N ALA A 169 -26.80 -26.88 35.38
CA ALA A 169 -27.93 -26.55 36.24
C ALA A 169 -29.27 -27.12 35.73
N SER A 170 -29.44 -27.24 34.41
CA SER A 170 -30.63 -27.87 33.82
C SER A 170 -30.60 -29.38 33.98
N GLU A 171 -29.44 -30.02 33.83
CA GLU A 171 -29.27 -31.46 34.02
C GLU A 171 -29.51 -31.87 35.48
N GLU A 172 -29.04 -31.08 36.46
CA GLU A 172 -29.34 -31.30 37.88
C GLU A 172 -30.84 -31.27 38.16
N LYS A 173 -31.56 -30.27 37.64
CA LYS A 173 -33.02 -30.18 37.78
C LYS A 173 -33.75 -31.37 37.17
N VAL A 174 -33.29 -31.89 36.05
CA VAL A 174 -33.87 -33.08 35.41
C VAL A 174 -33.65 -34.31 36.29
N ARG A 175 -32.46 -34.46 36.88
CA ARG A 175 -32.18 -35.57 37.82
C ARG A 175 -33.05 -35.48 39.07
N ASP A 176 -33.21 -34.29 39.64
CA ASP A 176 -34.09 -34.07 40.78
C ASP A 176 -35.56 -34.38 40.42
N TYR A 177 -36.00 -33.99 39.23
CA TYR A 177 -37.34 -34.31 38.73
C TYR A 177 -37.54 -35.83 38.59
N ASP A 178 -36.56 -36.55 38.05
CA ASP A 178 -36.62 -38.02 37.95
C ASP A 178 -36.62 -38.71 39.31
N ILE A 179 -35.89 -38.17 40.30
CA ILE A 179 -35.89 -38.67 41.67
C ILE A 179 -37.27 -38.47 42.30
N VAL A 180 -37.83 -37.25 42.19
CA VAL A 180 -39.16 -36.93 42.72
C VAL A 180 -40.24 -37.77 42.06
N LYS A 181 -40.15 -37.99 40.74
CA LYS A 181 -41.07 -38.87 40.02
C LYS A 181 -41.01 -40.30 40.55
N LYS A 182 -39.82 -40.86 40.75
CA LYS A 182 -39.65 -42.20 41.34
C LYS A 182 -40.21 -42.27 42.77
N GLN A 183 -39.97 -41.26 43.59
CA GLN A 183 -40.52 -41.18 44.95
C GLN A 183 -42.06 -41.11 44.93
N ALA A 184 -42.65 -40.32 44.03
CA ALA A 184 -44.10 -40.24 43.87
C ALA A 184 -44.70 -41.58 43.41
N GLU A 185 -44.07 -42.26 42.46
CA GLU A 185 -44.49 -43.60 42.01
C GLU A 185 -44.39 -44.66 43.12
N GLN A 186 -43.35 -44.61 43.96
CA GLN A 186 -43.21 -45.50 45.11
C GLN A 186 -44.27 -45.22 46.18
N ASN A 187 -44.49 -43.94 46.52
CA ASN A 187 -45.52 -43.56 47.48
C ASN A 187 -46.91 -43.97 47.00
N ALA A 188 -47.25 -43.76 45.72
CA ALA A 188 -48.53 -44.18 45.16
C ALA A 188 -48.77 -45.69 45.31
N LYS A 189 -47.75 -46.51 45.04
CA LYS A 189 -47.82 -47.97 45.24
C LYS A 189 -48.04 -48.36 46.70
N GLU A 190 -47.40 -47.69 47.64
CA GLU A 190 -47.62 -47.94 49.07
C GLU A 190 -49.02 -47.51 49.52
N TYR A 191 -49.54 -46.37 49.02
CA TYR A 191 -50.93 -45.98 49.26
C TYR A 191 -51.94 -47.01 48.74
N ASP A 192 -51.75 -47.52 47.52
CA ASP A 192 -52.61 -48.56 46.94
C ASP A 192 -52.55 -49.88 47.74
N ARG A 193 -51.36 -50.24 48.21
CA ARG A 193 -51.16 -51.41 49.07
C ARG A 193 -51.85 -51.25 50.42
N LEU A 194 -51.62 -50.14 51.12
CA LEU A 194 -52.28 -49.82 52.40
C LEU A 194 -53.81 -49.77 52.26
N ALA A 195 -54.32 -49.19 51.17
CA ALA A 195 -55.75 -49.19 50.87
C ALA A 195 -56.28 -50.62 50.69
N THR A 196 -55.53 -51.49 50.00
CA THR A 196 -55.88 -52.91 49.83
C THR A 196 -55.87 -53.66 51.16
N GLU A 197 -54.84 -53.46 51.99
CA GLU A 197 -54.72 -54.08 53.32
C GLU A 197 -55.82 -53.59 54.27
N LEU A 198 -56.16 -52.29 54.28
CA LEU A 198 -57.27 -51.75 55.07
C LEU A 198 -58.64 -52.26 54.59
N ASN A 199 -58.85 -52.36 53.28
CA ASN A 199 -60.08 -52.94 52.72
C ASN A 199 -60.22 -54.42 53.09
N ALA A 200 -59.11 -55.16 53.12
CA ALA A 200 -59.08 -56.56 53.55
C ALA A 200 -59.31 -56.71 55.07
N ALA A 201 -58.73 -55.86 55.90
CA ALA A 201 -58.86 -55.90 57.36
C ALA A 201 -60.24 -55.43 57.86
N ASN A 202 -60.86 -54.44 57.19
CA ASN A 202 -62.18 -53.91 57.55
C ASN A 202 -63.36 -54.69 56.92
N GLY A 203 -63.12 -55.82 56.27
CA GLY A 203 -64.17 -56.74 55.83
C GLY A 203 -65.04 -56.30 54.64
N ASN A 204 -64.66 -55.24 53.92
CA ASN A 204 -65.38 -54.79 52.72
C ASN A 204 -64.83 -55.46 51.45
N VAL A 205 -64.99 -56.78 51.35
CA VAL A 205 -64.73 -57.50 50.09
C VAL A 205 -65.98 -57.35 49.19
N SER A 206 -66.05 -56.25 48.46
CA SER A 206 -67.06 -56.09 47.39
C SER A 206 -66.75 -57.05 46.25
N ASN A 207 -67.42 -58.21 46.22
CA ASN A 207 -67.35 -59.17 45.13
C ASN A 207 -68.18 -58.67 43.94
N LYS A 208 -67.57 -57.90 43.01
CA LYS A 208 -68.21 -57.37 41.79
C LYS A 208 -68.61 -58.45 40.74
N LYS A 209 -68.68 -59.72 41.14
CA LYS A 209 -69.22 -60.81 40.31
C LYS A 209 -70.64 -61.22 40.75
N ALA A 210 -71.20 -60.55 41.74
CA ALA A 210 -72.52 -60.84 42.31
C ALA A 210 -73.40 -59.58 42.47
N ASP A 211 -73.20 -58.57 41.62
CA ASP A 211 -74.12 -57.43 41.43
C ASP A 211 -74.27 -57.16 39.92
#